data_AF-A0A2D9N3E6-F1
#
_entry.id   AF-A0A2D9N3E6-F1
#
_cell.length_a   1.000
_cell.length_b   1.000
_cell.length_c   1.000
_cell.angle_alpha   90.00
_cell.angle_beta   90.00
_cell.angle_gamma   90.00
#
_symmetry.space_group_name_H-M   'P 1'
#
loop_
_entity.id
_entity.type
_entity.pdbx_description
1 polymer ?
#
loop_
_entity_poly.entity_id
_entity_poly.type
_entity_poly.pdbx_seq_one_letter_code
_entity_poly.pdbx_strand_id
1 'polypeptide(L)'
;MRKITEDAIRAFRNRQEFKRGNTEVRVFGHLCQLRLHGNVIAEDKDGELWITSAGWESNTTKERLNGLPTVSIHQKDYQWYLNGNVWDGEWILI
;
A
#
# COMPACT_ATOMS: atom_id res chain seq x y z
N MET A 1 -13.62 -3.23 -4.20
CA MET A 1 -12.61 -2.90 -3.16
C MET A 1 -13.27 -3.01 -1.80
N ARG A 2 -12.56 -3.37 -0.72
CA ARG A 2 -13.16 -3.44 0.62
C ARG A 2 -13.29 -2.04 1.23
N LYS A 3 -14.30 -1.82 2.07
CA LYS A 3 -14.52 -0.52 2.73
C LYS A 3 -13.31 -0.04 3.55
N ILE A 4 -12.58 -0.97 4.17
CA ILE A 4 -11.33 -0.70 4.90
C ILE A 4 -10.24 -0.12 4.03
N THR A 5 -10.14 -0.58 2.79
CA THR A 5 -9.17 -0.07 1.83
C THR A 5 -9.57 1.33 1.41
N GLU A 6 -10.83 1.56 1.03
CA GLU A 6 -11.32 2.90 0.67
C GLU A 6 -11.07 3.93 1.79
N ASP A 7 -11.43 3.60 3.03
CA ASP A 7 -11.26 4.51 4.16
C ASP A 7 -9.77 4.76 4.48
N ALA A 8 -8.92 3.72 4.43
CA ALA A 8 -7.50 3.84 4.67
C ALA A 8 -6.79 4.65 3.58
N ILE A 9 -7.11 4.43 2.31
CA ILE A 9 -6.54 5.19 1.19
C ILE A 9 -6.99 6.64 1.24
N ARG A 10 -8.26 6.91 1.57
CA ARG A 10 -8.74 8.29 1.79
C ARG A 10 -7.92 8.97 2.90
N ALA A 11 -7.71 8.30 4.03
CA ALA A 11 -6.92 8.83 5.13
C ALA A 11 -5.45 9.06 4.73
N PHE A 12 -4.83 8.08 4.06
CA PHE A 12 -3.45 8.16 3.57
C PHE A 12 -3.23 9.35 2.62
N ARG A 13 -4.10 9.51 1.62
CA ARG A 13 -4.04 10.64 0.67
C ARG A 13 -4.31 11.99 1.31
N ASN A 14 -5.15 12.03 2.34
CA ASN A 14 -5.43 13.25 3.09
C ASN A 14 -4.41 13.52 4.22
N ARG A 15 -3.39 12.67 4.37
CA ARG A 15 -2.41 12.73 5.48
C ARG A 15 -3.10 12.79 6.84
N GLN A 16 -4.08 11.93 7.04
CA GLN A 16 -4.83 11.78 8.28
C GLN A 16 -4.52 10.44 8.93
N GLU A 17 -4.30 10.45 10.24
CA GLU A 17 -4.16 9.21 10.99
C GLU A 17 -5.43 8.36 10.89
N PHE A 18 -5.25 7.06 10.74
CA PHE A 18 -6.35 6.11 10.63
C PHE A 18 -5.94 4.79 11.26
N LYS A 19 -6.89 4.12 11.92
CA LYS A 19 -6.67 2.76 12.41
C LYS A 19 -7.97 1.99 12.42
N ARG A 20 -7.98 0.83 11.73
CA ARG A 20 -9.09 -0.11 11.78
C ARG A 20 -8.58 -1.54 11.56
N GLY A 21 -8.83 -2.41 12.53
CA GLY A 21 -8.30 -3.78 12.48
C GLY A 21 -6.79 -3.78 12.30
N ASN A 22 -6.31 -4.47 11.26
CA ASN A 22 -4.89 -4.57 10.94
C ASN A 22 -4.38 -3.49 9.97
N THR A 23 -5.22 -2.54 9.54
CA THR A 23 -4.81 -1.44 8.65
C THR A 23 -4.68 -0.14 9.44
N GLU A 24 -3.57 0.55 9.26
CA GLU A 24 -3.23 1.79 9.98
C GLU A 24 -2.59 2.80 9.01
N VAL A 25 -2.85 4.09 9.19
CA VAL A 25 -2.14 5.19 8.55
C VAL A 25 -1.48 6.01 9.66
N ARG A 26 -0.17 6.25 9.55
CA ARG A 26 0.60 7.09 10.46
C ARG A 26 1.23 8.26 9.71
N VAL A 27 1.24 9.43 10.33
CA VAL A 27 1.77 10.65 9.72
C VAL A 27 2.88 11.20 10.60
N PHE A 28 4.06 11.38 10.01
CA PHE A 28 5.28 11.85 10.66
C PHE A 28 5.83 13.04 9.89
N GLY A 29 5.29 14.23 10.13
CA GLY A 29 5.67 15.45 9.41
C GLY A 29 5.49 15.29 7.89
N HIS A 30 6.60 15.12 7.18
CA HIS A 30 6.67 14.95 5.73
C HIS A 30 6.42 13.52 5.24
N LEU A 31 6.48 12.52 6.13
CA LEU A 31 6.25 11.11 5.81
C LEU A 31 4.82 10.68 6.19
N CYS A 32 4.08 10.06 5.29
CA CYS A 32 2.82 9.37 5.58
C CYS A 32 3.00 7.88 5.28
N GLN A 33 2.66 7.00 6.20
CA GLN A 33 2.82 5.54 6.06
C GLN A 33 1.47 4.85 6.08
N LEU A 34 1.19 4.01 5.07
CA LEU A 34 0.14 3.01 5.12
C LEU A 34 0.72 1.69 5.63
N ARG A 35 0.12 1.16 6.68
CA ARG A 35 0.57 -0.03 7.40
C ARG A 35 -0.50 -1.12 7.38
N LEU A 36 -0.04 -2.35 7.24
CA LEU A 36 -0.86 -3.56 7.32
C LEU A 36 -0.17 -4.59 8.23
N HIS A 37 -0.87 -5.07 9.26
CA HIS A 37 -0.31 -5.96 10.29
C HIS A 37 0.95 -5.40 10.98
N GLY A 38 1.06 -4.07 11.07
CA GLY A 38 2.23 -3.40 11.64
C GLY A 38 3.41 -3.22 10.67
N ASN A 39 3.34 -3.78 9.46
CA ASN A 39 4.33 -3.58 8.41
C ASN A 39 3.95 -2.40 7.54
N VAL A 40 4.93 -1.60 7.11
CA VAL A 40 4.69 -0.52 6.13
C VAL A 40 4.57 -1.14 4.75
N ILE A 41 3.50 -0.82 4.04
CA ILE A 41 3.25 -1.31 2.67
C ILE A 41 3.22 -0.17 1.65
N ALA A 42 2.99 1.08 2.08
CA ALA A 42 3.18 2.25 1.24
C ALA A 42 3.62 3.46 2.05
N GLU A 43 4.41 4.33 1.43
CA GLU A 43 4.86 5.60 1.98
C GLU A 43 4.63 6.73 0.98
N ASP A 44 4.13 7.85 1.46
CA ASP A 44 4.17 9.12 0.75
C ASP A 44 5.20 9.97 1.48
N LYS A 45 6.35 10.17 0.83
CA LYS A 45 7.44 11.01 1.32
C LYS A 45 7.58 12.19 0.37
N ASP A 46 7.21 13.37 0.85
CA ASP A 46 7.30 14.60 0.07
C ASP A 46 6.58 14.54 -1.30
N GLY A 47 5.49 13.77 -1.39
CA GLY A 47 4.71 13.58 -2.61
C GLY A 47 5.17 12.42 -3.51
N GLU A 48 6.24 11.72 -3.14
CA GLU A 48 6.69 10.51 -3.81
C GLU A 48 6.01 9.28 -3.20
N LEU A 49 5.28 8.50 -4.01
CA LEU A 49 4.60 7.29 -3.57
C LEU A 49 5.51 6.07 -3.72
N TRP A 50 5.94 5.54 -2.58
CA TRP A 50 6.70 4.30 -2.49
C TRP A 50 5.78 3.16 -2.04
N ILE A 51 5.95 1.97 -2.60
CA ILE A 51 5.21 0.78 -2.16
C ILE A 51 6.12 -0.43 -1.98
N THR A 52 5.68 -1.37 -1.13
CA THR A 52 6.32 -2.67 -0.91
C THR A 52 5.27 -3.71 -0.50
N SER A 53 5.52 -4.99 -0.78
CA SER A 53 4.74 -6.10 -0.20
C SER A 53 5.13 -6.36 1.27
N ALA A 54 6.21 -5.74 1.76
CA ALA A 54 6.86 -6.01 3.03
C ALA A 54 7.22 -7.50 3.23
N GLY A 55 7.52 -8.21 2.14
CA GLY A 55 7.76 -9.65 2.13
C GLY A 55 6.49 -10.50 2.25
N TRP A 56 5.30 -9.90 2.14
CA TRP A 56 4.02 -10.59 2.27
C TRP A 56 3.19 -10.48 0.98
N GLU A 57 3.36 -11.47 0.10
CA GLU A 57 2.56 -11.62 -1.13
C GLU A 57 1.15 -12.18 -0.87
N SER A 58 0.43 -11.57 0.07
CA SER A 58 -0.92 -11.98 0.45
C SER A 58 -1.99 -11.27 -0.38
N ASN A 59 -3.16 -11.91 -0.53
CA ASN A 59 -4.34 -11.27 -1.14
C ASN A 59 -4.75 -9.98 -0.42
N THR A 60 -4.54 -9.92 0.90
CA THR A 60 -4.82 -8.74 1.72
C THR A 60 -3.85 -7.60 1.38
N THR A 61 -2.55 -7.86 1.29
CA THR A 61 -1.54 -6.87 0.90
C THR A 61 -1.84 -6.33 -0.50
N LYS A 62 -2.04 -7.22 -1.48
CA LYS A 62 -2.40 -6.87 -2.86
C LYS A 62 -3.64 -5.98 -2.93
N GLU A 63 -4.70 -6.34 -2.21
CA GLU A 63 -5.96 -5.60 -2.22
C GLU A 63 -5.83 -4.21 -1.58
N ARG A 64 -4.97 -4.04 -0.57
CA ARG A 64 -4.67 -2.73 0.04
C ARG A 64 -3.87 -1.84 -0.92
N LEU A 65 -2.83 -2.40 -1.53
CA LEU A 65 -1.98 -1.69 -2.49
C LEU A 65 -2.73 -1.27 -3.75
N ASN A 66 -3.59 -2.13 -4.30
CA ASN A 66 -4.50 -1.79 -5.40
C ASN A 66 -5.54 -0.72 -5.05
N GLY A 67 -5.61 -0.31 -3.78
CA GLY A 67 -6.37 0.86 -3.34
C GLY A 67 -5.72 2.19 -3.75
N LEU A 68 -4.40 2.21 -3.92
CA LEU A 68 -3.66 3.42 -4.26
C LEU A 68 -3.91 3.80 -5.72
N PRO A 69 -3.94 5.12 -6.04
CA PRO A 69 -3.91 5.54 -7.42
C PRO A 69 -2.64 5.01 -8.09
N THR A 70 -2.69 4.79 -9.41
CA THR A 70 -1.55 4.36 -10.26
C THR A 70 -0.89 3.01 -9.89
N VAL A 71 -1.45 2.26 -8.94
CA VAL A 71 -1.00 0.92 -8.57
C VAL A 71 -1.98 -0.14 -9.09
N SER A 72 -1.48 -1.06 -9.92
CA SER A 72 -2.23 -2.21 -10.41
C SER A 72 -1.39 -3.48 -10.30
N ILE A 73 -1.64 -4.24 -9.23
CA ILE A 73 -1.01 -5.51 -8.91
C ILE A 73 -1.97 -6.65 -9.22
N HIS A 74 -1.52 -7.57 -10.06
CA HIS A 74 -2.19 -8.85 -10.28
C HIS A 74 -1.19 -10.00 -10.11
N GLN A 75 -1.71 -11.21 -9.95
CA GLN A 75 -0.88 -12.41 -9.77
C GLN A 75 -1.18 -13.37 -10.91
N LYS A 76 -0.13 -13.95 -11.50
CA LYS A 76 -0.21 -15.02 -12.49
C LYS A 76 0.93 -16.01 -12.22
N ASP A 77 0.62 -17.30 -12.22
CA ASP A 77 1.61 -18.37 -11.99
C ASP A 77 2.47 -18.13 -10.73
N TYR A 78 1.81 -17.75 -9.63
CA TYR A 78 2.40 -17.37 -8.35
C TYR A 78 3.26 -16.08 -8.36
N GLN A 79 3.57 -15.51 -9.52
CA GLN A 79 4.31 -14.26 -9.65
C GLN A 79 3.40 -13.02 -9.60
N TRP A 80 3.81 -12.00 -8.85
CA TRP A 80 3.16 -10.69 -8.86
C TRP A 80 3.66 -9.81 -10.01
N TYR A 81 2.72 -9.09 -10.61
CA TYR A 81 2.94 -8.13 -11.67
C TYR A 81 2.39 -6.77 -11.23
N LEU A 82 3.27 -5.79 -11.09
CA LEU A 82 2.95 -4.39 -10.79
C LEU A 82 2.95 -3.59 -12.09
N ASN A 83 1.81 -2.99 -12.44
CA ASN A 83 1.63 -2.19 -13.65
C ASN A 83 2.09 -2.91 -14.94
N GLY A 84 1.95 -4.24 -14.97
CA GLY A 84 2.33 -5.10 -16.10
C GLY A 84 3.76 -5.66 -16.03
N ASN A 85 4.60 -5.18 -15.11
CA ASN A 85 5.98 -5.67 -14.95
C ASN A 85 6.07 -6.64 -13.77
N VAL A 86 6.95 -7.63 -13.90
CA VAL A 86 7.27 -8.55 -12.79
C VAL A 86 7.78 -7.72 -11.62
N TRP A 87 7.24 -7.98 -10.44
CA TRP A 87 7.63 -7.31 -9.20
C TRP A 87 7.83 -8.35 -8.10
N ASP A 88 8.92 -8.20 -7.37
CA ASP A 88 9.35 -9.07 -6.27
C ASP A 88 8.82 -8.62 -4.90
N GLY A 89 8.14 -7.48 -4.84
CA GLY A 89 7.60 -6.92 -3.60
C GLY A 89 8.57 -6.01 -2.86
N GLU A 90 9.79 -5.81 -3.36
CA GLU A 90 10.72 -4.84 -2.80
C GLU A 90 10.24 -3.41 -3.01
N TRP A 91 10.83 -2.47 -2.27
CA TRP A 91 10.49 -1.05 -2.36
C TRP A 91 10.66 -0.52 -3.79
N ILE A 92 9.60 0.11 -4.29
CA ILE A 92 9.59 0.74 -5.60
C ILE A 92 8.82 2.06 -5.55
N LEU A 93 9.33 3.04 -6.31
CA LEU A 93 8.66 4.32 -6.56
C LEU A 93 7.65 4.16 -7.70
N ILE A 94 6.43 4.67 -7.50
CA ILE A 94 5.30 4.59 -8.44
C ILE A 94 5.16 5.86 -9.29
#